data_AF-A0A934KZB8-F1
#
_entry.id   AF-A0A934KZB8-F1
#
_cell.length_a   1.000
_cell.length_b   1.000
_cell.length_c   1.000
_cell.angle_alpha   90.00
_cell.angle_beta   90.00
_cell.angle_gamma   90.00
#
_symmetry.space_group_name_H-M   'P 1'
#
loop_
_entity.id
_entity.type
_entity.pdbx_description
1 polymer ?
#
loop_
_entity_poly.entity_id
_entity_poly.type
_entity_poly.pdbx_seq_one_letter_code
_entity_poly.pdbx_strand_id
1 'polypeptide(L)'
;MNTELQLQANLDGELDAREVREIEALLARDAQSAALMQELKWTKGAISGNEAEVKLPETREFYWGKIERAIVAEERKAAAAPAERAWWLKFLYPATGLAAVVAVMFVISGGRTTDGADTESVQEDVNAISFRSEAEAMSVVYVADENATYSPVSQEPTNEPEADK
;
A
#
# COMPACT_ATOMS: atom_id res chain seq x y z
N MET A 1 25.81 7.47 2.09
CA MET A 1 25.24 8.30 1.01
C MET A 1 25.16 7.40 -0.21
N ASN A 2 24.01 7.32 -0.87
CA ASN A 2 23.80 6.32 -1.92
C ASN A 2 24.36 6.86 -3.26
N THR A 3 25.48 6.32 -3.71
CA THR A 3 26.19 6.74 -4.93
C THR A 3 25.28 6.70 -6.16
N GLU A 4 24.38 5.73 -6.23
CA GLU A 4 23.41 5.56 -7.32
C GLU A 4 22.50 6.80 -7.45
N LEU A 5 21.99 7.31 -6.32
CA LEU A 5 21.13 8.49 -6.30
C LEU A 5 21.89 9.75 -6.73
N GLN A 6 23.18 9.87 -6.39
CA GLN A 6 23.98 11.00 -6.85
C GLN A 6 24.26 10.93 -8.35
N LEU A 7 24.47 9.73 -8.90
CA LEU A 7 24.59 9.54 -10.35
C LEU A 7 23.29 9.90 -11.08
N GLN A 8 22.13 9.55 -10.52
CA GLN A 8 20.83 9.95 -11.04
C GLN A 8 20.63 11.48 -10.96
N ALA A 9 20.86 12.09 -9.79
CA ALA A 9 20.76 13.54 -9.62
C ALA A 9 21.71 14.30 -10.56
N ASN A 10 22.91 13.76 -10.84
CA ASN A 10 23.83 14.31 -11.83
C ASN A 10 23.24 14.25 -13.24
N LEU A 11 22.63 13.13 -13.62
CA LEU A 11 21.97 12.95 -14.92
C LEU A 11 20.75 13.86 -15.11
N ASP A 12 20.06 14.19 -14.01
CA ASP A 12 18.88 15.06 -14.00
C ASP A 12 19.22 16.54 -13.81
N GLY A 13 20.48 16.86 -13.50
CA GLY A 13 20.98 18.23 -13.39
C GLY A 13 20.64 18.90 -12.05
N GLU A 14 20.35 18.11 -11.02
CA GLU A 14 19.96 18.59 -9.69
C GLU A 14 21.17 18.90 -8.77
N LEU A 15 22.38 18.47 -9.18
CA LEU A 15 23.60 18.67 -8.40
C LEU A 15 24.23 20.04 -8.60
N ASP A 16 24.90 20.55 -7.56
CA ASP A 16 25.69 21.77 -7.65
C ASP A 16 27.05 21.56 -8.36
N ALA A 17 27.73 22.65 -8.69
CA ALA A 17 29.00 22.60 -9.43
C ALA A 17 30.14 21.91 -8.69
N ARG A 18 30.09 21.79 -7.37
CA ARG A 18 31.07 21.07 -6.57
C ARG A 18 30.76 19.57 -6.60
N GLU A 19 29.52 19.20 -6.37
CA GLU A 19 29.04 17.82 -6.39
C GLU A 19 29.25 17.17 -7.78
N VAL A 20 29.02 17.92 -8.86
CA VAL A 20 29.32 17.47 -10.23
C VAL A 20 30.79 17.05 -10.36
N ARG A 21 31.75 17.83 -9.84
CA ARG A 21 33.18 17.49 -9.91
C ARG A 21 33.52 16.27 -9.08
N GLU A 22 32.87 16.11 -7.93
CA GLU A 22 33.06 14.93 -7.08
C GLU A 22 32.59 13.66 -7.82
N ILE A 23 31.48 13.73 -8.53
CA ILE A 23 30.97 12.65 -9.39
C ILE A 23 31.85 12.41 -10.61
N GLU A 24 32.34 13.44 -11.29
CA GLU A 24 33.31 13.27 -12.39
C GLU A 24 34.59 12.56 -11.92
N ALA A 25 35.11 12.96 -10.76
CA ALA A 25 36.27 12.31 -10.17
C ALA A 25 35.96 10.86 -9.73
N LEU A 26 34.73 10.55 -9.34
CA LEU A 26 34.28 9.19 -9.05
C LEU A 26 34.21 8.35 -10.33
N LEU A 27 33.59 8.88 -11.39
CA LEU A 27 33.47 8.20 -12.68
C LEU A 27 34.82 7.89 -13.31
N ALA A 28 35.83 8.74 -13.09
CA ALA A 28 37.19 8.51 -13.56
C ALA A 28 37.93 7.38 -12.82
N ARG A 29 37.54 7.08 -11.57
CA ARG A 29 38.25 6.10 -10.71
C ARG A 29 37.51 4.77 -10.58
N ASP A 30 36.19 4.77 -10.73
CA ASP A 30 35.34 3.61 -10.53
C ASP A 30 34.62 3.21 -11.82
N ALA A 31 35.04 2.06 -12.36
CA ALA A 31 34.48 1.49 -13.57
C ALA A 31 33.00 1.07 -13.39
N GLN A 32 32.59 0.69 -12.17
CA GLN A 32 31.19 0.29 -11.92
C GLN A 32 30.26 1.50 -12.00
N SER A 33 30.60 2.60 -11.31
CA SER A 33 29.86 3.87 -11.42
C SER A 33 29.82 4.41 -12.85
N ALA A 34 30.92 4.26 -13.61
CA ALA A 34 30.96 4.66 -15.02
C ALA A 34 30.01 3.83 -15.89
N ALA A 35 29.96 2.50 -15.67
CA ALA A 35 29.03 1.62 -16.37
C ALA A 35 27.57 1.96 -16.04
N LEU A 36 27.25 2.17 -14.75
CA LEU A 36 25.90 2.55 -14.32
C LEU A 36 25.46 3.89 -14.93
N MET A 37 26.32 4.91 -14.90
CA MET A 37 26.04 6.19 -15.55
C MET A 37 25.77 6.04 -17.05
N GLN A 38 26.46 5.11 -17.73
CA GLN A 38 26.21 4.83 -19.14
C GLN A 38 24.87 4.14 -19.37
N GLU A 39 24.50 3.18 -18.53
CA GLU A 39 23.18 2.51 -18.57
C GLU A 39 22.03 3.48 -18.31
N LEU A 40 22.18 4.38 -17.35
CA LEU A 40 21.18 5.42 -17.05
C LEU A 40 20.99 6.36 -18.24
N LYS A 41 22.09 6.77 -18.91
CA LYS A 41 22.01 7.59 -20.15
C LYS A 41 21.28 6.86 -21.27
N TRP A 42 21.55 5.58 -21.46
CA TRP A 42 20.84 4.77 -22.46
C TRP A 42 19.36 4.63 -22.13
N THR A 43 19.03 4.38 -20.86
CA THR A 43 17.65 4.27 -20.39
C THR A 43 16.89 5.57 -20.62
N LYS A 44 17.46 6.72 -20.22
CA LYS A 44 16.88 8.05 -20.46
C LYS A 44 16.66 8.31 -21.95
N GLY A 45 17.63 7.93 -22.79
CA GLY A 45 17.51 8.02 -24.25
C GLY A 45 16.38 7.14 -24.81
N ALA A 46 16.29 5.89 -24.37
CA ALA A 46 15.28 4.94 -24.81
C ALA A 46 13.85 5.36 -24.43
N ILE A 47 13.69 5.99 -23.27
CA ILE A 47 12.40 6.50 -22.79
C ILE A 47 12.03 7.79 -23.54
N SER A 48 12.97 8.73 -23.75
CA SER A 48 12.67 10.05 -24.33
C SER A 48 11.98 10.04 -25.70
N GLY A 49 12.15 8.98 -26.49
CA GLY A 49 11.48 8.80 -27.79
C GLY A 49 10.19 7.97 -27.75
N ASN A 50 9.86 7.38 -26.60
CA ASN A 50 8.67 6.53 -26.39
C ASN A 50 7.63 7.19 -25.47
N GLU A 51 7.88 8.39 -24.98
CA GLU A 51 6.89 9.16 -24.25
C GLU A 51 5.81 9.65 -25.24
N ALA A 52 4.57 9.18 -25.04
CA ALA A 52 3.44 9.71 -25.79
C ALA A 52 3.29 11.19 -25.45
N GLU A 53 3.51 12.08 -26.42
CA GLU A 53 3.28 13.51 -26.24
C GLU A 53 1.77 13.74 -26.06
N VAL A 54 1.31 13.80 -24.81
CA VAL A 54 -0.08 14.13 -24.50
C VAL A 54 -0.25 15.63 -24.58
N LYS A 55 -0.74 16.12 -25.72
CA LYS A 55 -1.14 17.51 -25.86
C LYS A 55 -2.39 17.76 -25.03
N LEU A 56 -2.25 18.56 -23.98
CA LEU A 56 -3.41 19.04 -23.25
C LEU A 56 -4.22 19.99 -24.16
N PRO A 57 -5.55 19.79 -24.28
CA PRO A 57 -6.40 20.65 -25.10
C PRO A 57 -6.62 22.04 -24.47
N GLU A 58 -6.16 22.24 -23.23
CA GLU A 58 -6.35 23.45 -22.46
C GLU A 58 -5.03 24.07 -22.03
N THR A 59 -5.07 25.36 -21.66
CA THR A 59 -3.87 26.05 -21.21
C THR A 59 -3.37 25.47 -19.89
N ARG A 60 -2.06 25.55 -19.68
CA ARG A 60 -1.40 25.06 -18.46
C ARG A 60 -2.02 25.63 -17.20
N GLU A 61 -2.31 26.93 -17.19
CA GLU A 61 -2.87 27.65 -16.05
C GLU A 61 -4.28 27.17 -15.73
N PHE A 62 -5.06 26.84 -16.75
CA PHE A 62 -6.42 26.34 -16.57
C PHE A 62 -6.42 24.93 -15.98
N TYR A 63 -5.55 24.04 -16.47
CA TYR A 63 -5.40 22.67 -15.96
C TYR A 63 -4.93 22.66 -14.51
N TRP A 64 -3.83 23.36 -14.20
CA TRP A 64 -3.30 23.40 -12.83
C TRP A 64 -4.26 24.09 -11.86
N GLY A 65 -5.02 25.09 -12.31
CA GLY A 65 -6.07 25.69 -11.51
C GLY A 65 -7.21 24.72 -11.17
N LYS A 66 -7.52 23.73 -12.02
CA LYS A 66 -8.48 22.66 -11.67
C LYS A 66 -7.92 21.75 -10.59
N ILE A 67 -6.66 21.35 -10.70
CA ILE A 67 -5.98 20.51 -9.71
C ILE A 67 -5.97 21.20 -8.35
N GLU A 68 -5.56 22.47 -8.30
CA GLU A 68 -5.56 23.26 -7.06
C GLU A 68 -6.96 23.29 -6.42
N ARG A 69 -8.00 23.62 -7.20
CA ARG A 69 -9.38 23.64 -6.70
C ARG A 69 -9.85 22.27 -6.22
N ALA A 70 -9.46 21.20 -6.89
CA ALA A 70 -9.82 19.84 -6.51
C ALA A 70 -9.16 19.44 -5.18
N ILE A 71 -7.87 19.76 -5.00
CA ILE A 71 -7.14 19.54 -3.74
C ILE A 71 -7.84 20.29 -2.60
N VAL A 72 -8.08 21.59 -2.78
CA VAL A 72 -8.74 22.42 -1.76
C VAL A 72 -10.15 21.90 -1.44
N ALA A 73 -10.90 21.41 -2.44
CA ALA A 73 -12.21 20.83 -2.21
C ALA A 73 -12.15 19.53 -1.40
N GLU A 74 -11.15 18.68 -1.64
CA GLU A 74 -10.96 17.43 -0.92
C GLU A 74 -10.49 17.68 0.53
N GLU A 75 -9.56 18.60 0.74
CA GLU A 75 -9.14 19.04 2.08
C GLU A 75 -10.32 19.55 2.91
N ARG A 76 -11.22 20.33 2.29
CA ARG A 76 -12.44 20.83 2.95
C ARG A 76 -13.39 19.70 3.32
N LYS A 77 -13.54 18.67 2.49
CA LYS A 77 -14.36 17.49 2.81
C LYS A 77 -13.76 16.66 3.94
N ALA A 78 -12.44 16.44 3.92
CA ALA A 78 -11.73 15.75 4.99
C ALA A 78 -11.87 16.48 6.34
N ALA A 79 -11.79 17.81 6.33
CA ALA A 79 -12.01 18.64 7.52
C ALA A 79 -13.48 18.67 8.00
N ALA A 80 -14.43 18.40 7.10
CA ALA A 80 -15.86 18.44 7.39
C ALA A 80 -16.45 17.09 7.85
N ALA A 81 -15.62 16.06 8.05
CA ALA A 81 -16.10 14.80 8.62
C ALA A 81 -16.77 15.07 9.99
N PRO A 82 -18.09 14.87 10.12
CA PRO A 82 -18.74 15.15 11.38
C PRO A 82 -18.31 14.05 12.35
N ALA A 83 -17.68 14.45 13.45
CA ALA A 83 -17.42 13.57 14.57
C ALA A 83 -18.75 13.27 15.28
N GLU A 84 -19.69 12.62 14.60
CA GLU A 84 -20.86 12.01 15.22
C GLU A 84 -20.41 10.70 15.86
N ARG A 85 -19.47 10.80 16.81
CA ARG A 85 -19.20 9.72 17.74
C ARG A 85 -20.48 9.53 18.53
N ALA A 86 -21.23 8.53 18.10
CA ALA A 86 -22.45 8.01 18.70
C ALA A 86 -22.28 7.88 20.23
N TRP A 87 -22.60 8.95 20.95
CA TRP A 87 -22.51 9.07 22.41
C TRP A 87 -23.28 7.97 23.14
N TRP A 88 -24.24 7.34 22.46
CA TRP A 88 -25.01 6.19 22.92
C TRP A 88 -24.21 4.88 22.97
N LEU A 89 -23.14 4.72 22.18
CA LEU A 89 -22.22 3.57 22.28
C LEU A 89 -21.53 3.53 23.66
N LYS A 90 -21.38 4.68 24.33
CA LYS A 90 -20.79 4.76 25.67
C LYS A 90 -21.64 4.08 26.75
N PHE A 91 -22.93 3.85 26.49
CA PHE A 91 -23.82 3.06 27.34
C PHE A 91 -23.80 1.56 27.02
N LEU A 92 -23.25 1.14 25.88
CA LEU A 92 -23.07 -0.27 25.51
C LEU A 92 -21.80 -0.90 26.09
N TYR A 93 -20.75 -0.10 26.37
CA TYR A 93 -19.51 -0.55 27.01
C TYR A 93 -19.68 -1.23 28.38
N PRO A 94 -20.56 -0.83 29.30
CA PRO A 94 -20.74 -1.55 30.56
C PRO A 94 -21.39 -2.93 30.39
N ALA A 95 -22.14 -3.17 29.31
CA ALA A 95 -22.81 -4.44 29.06
C ALA A 95 -21.86 -5.53 28.53
N THR A 96 -20.85 -5.15 27.73
CA THR A 96 -19.88 -6.10 27.16
C THR A 96 -18.94 -6.69 28.21
N GLY A 97 -18.51 -5.89 29.19
CA GLY A 97 -17.69 -6.38 30.31
C GLY A 97 -18.42 -7.41 31.18
N LEU A 98 -19.72 -7.22 31.40
CA LEU A 98 -20.54 -8.13 32.20
C LEU A 98 -20.81 -9.44 31.45
N ALA A 99 -21.04 -9.39 30.13
CA ALA A 99 -21.18 -10.56 29.29
C ALA A 99 -19.91 -11.43 29.24
N ALA A 100 -18.72 -10.81 29.18
CA ALA A 100 -17.45 -11.54 29.20
C ALA A 100 -17.22 -12.27 30.52
N VAL A 101 -17.54 -11.63 31.66
CA VAL A 101 -17.41 -12.28 32.98
C VAL A 101 -18.40 -13.44 33.13
N VAL A 102 -19.63 -13.29 32.62
CA VAL A 102 -20.63 -14.36 32.63
C VAL A 102 -20.21 -15.53 31.73
N ALA A 103 -19.68 -15.26 30.54
CA ALA A 103 -19.17 -16.30 29.64
C ALA A 103 -18.00 -17.08 30.26
N VAL A 104 -17.05 -16.39 30.90
CA VAL A 104 -15.94 -17.02 31.62
C VAL A 104 -16.46 -17.84 32.81
N MET A 105 -17.43 -17.33 33.57
CA MET A 105 -18.05 -18.11 34.66
C MET A 105 -18.78 -19.37 34.15
N PHE A 106 -19.45 -19.29 33.00
CA PHE A 106 -20.18 -20.40 32.39
C PHE A 106 -19.23 -21.51 31.93
N VAL A 107 -18.08 -21.14 31.34
CA VAL A 107 -17.02 -22.09 30.96
C VAL A 107 -16.39 -22.76 32.18
N ILE A 108 -16.19 -22.01 33.27
CA ILE A 108 -15.57 -22.54 34.50
C ILE A 108 -16.54 -23.44 35.29
N SER A 109 -17.85 -23.19 35.21
CA SER A 109 -18.85 -23.78 36.11
C SER A 109 -19.53 -25.07 35.61
N GLY A 110 -19.29 -25.53 34.38
CA GLY A 110 -19.56 -26.93 34.03
C GLY A 110 -20.20 -27.20 32.68
N GLY A 111 -19.39 -27.24 31.63
CA GLY A 111 -19.72 -27.90 30.37
C GLY A 111 -19.58 -29.43 30.48
N ARG A 112 -20.44 -30.09 31.24
CA ARG A 112 -20.80 -31.49 31.03
C ARG A 112 -22.30 -31.64 31.14
N THR A 113 -22.99 -31.53 30.00
CA THR A 113 -24.16 -32.34 29.67
C THR A 113 -24.28 -32.36 28.15
N THR A 114 -24.56 -33.56 27.67
CA THR A 114 -24.69 -33.98 26.29
C THR A 114 -25.97 -33.43 25.69
N ASP A 115 -25.92 -32.83 24.50
CA ASP A 115 -26.87 -33.25 23.48
C ASP A 115 -26.31 -32.98 22.08
N GLY A 116 -26.50 -33.96 21.21
CA GLY A 116 -26.03 -33.93 19.84
C GLY A 116 -26.78 -32.87 19.04
N ALA A 117 -26.05 -31.89 18.54
CA ALA A 117 -26.45 -31.12 17.38
C ALA A 117 -25.18 -30.85 16.59
N ASP A 118 -25.20 -31.27 15.34
CA ASP A 118 -24.13 -31.11 14.37
C ASP A 118 -23.62 -29.66 14.35
N THR A 119 -22.51 -29.41 15.06
CA THR A 119 -21.70 -28.21 14.86
C THR A 119 -20.57 -28.60 13.93
N GLU A 120 -20.80 -28.36 12.64
CA GLU A 120 -19.74 -28.30 11.65
C GLU A 120 -18.64 -27.38 12.17
N SER A 121 -17.50 -27.98 12.48
CA SER A 121 -16.30 -27.33 12.98
C SER A 121 -15.79 -26.39 11.90
N VAL A 122 -16.02 -25.08 12.03
CA VAL A 122 -15.22 -24.10 11.30
C VAL A 122 -13.82 -24.17 11.89
N GLN A 123 -12.91 -24.69 11.08
CA GLN A 123 -11.53 -25.03 11.38
C GLN A 123 -10.79 -23.87 12.06
N GLU A 124 -10.16 -24.13 13.22
CA GLU A 124 -9.43 -23.17 14.06
C GLU A 124 -8.11 -22.66 13.44
N ASP A 125 -7.76 -23.06 12.21
CA ASP A 125 -6.41 -22.89 11.64
C ASP A 125 -6.27 -21.74 10.62
N VAL A 126 -7.08 -20.67 10.71
CA VAL A 126 -6.90 -19.50 9.82
C VAL A 126 -6.36 -18.31 10.60
N ASN A 127 -5.03 -18.19 10.63
CA ASN A 127 -4.34 -17.08 11.25
C ASN A 127 -4.27 -15.91 10.25
N ALA A 128 -5.05 -14.85 10.48
CA ALA A 128 -5.10 -13.69 9.61
C ALA A 128 -4.49 -12.45 10.26
N ILE A 129 -3.47 -11.86 9.63
CA ILE A 129 -2.87 -10.59 10.05
C ILE A 129 -3.33 -9.51 9.08
N SER A 130 -3.96 -8.46 9.62
CA SER A 130 -4.37 -7.29 8.82
C SER A 130 -3.43 -6.12 9.09
N PHE A 131 -2.93 -5.51 8.02
CA PHE A 131 -2.14 -4.28 8.08
C PHE A 131 -2.90 -3.18 7.34
N ARG A 132 -3.01 -2.01 7.99
CA ARG A 132 -3.62 -0.82 7.42
C ARG A 132 -2.59 0.29 7.36
N SER A 133 -2.27 0.74 6.15
CA SER A 133 -1.42 1.91 5.93
C SER A 133 -2.32 3.14 5.80
N GLU A 134 -2.32 4.02 6.82
CA GLU A 134 -3.11 5.26 6.77
C GLU A 134 -2.55 6.28 5.76
N ALA A 135 -1.24 6.21 5.46
CA ALA A 135 -0.58 7.11 4.50
C ALA A 135 -0.96 6.81 3.04
N GLU A 136 -1.31 5.57 2.72
CA GLU A 136 -1.59 5.10 1.36
C GLU A 136 -3.06 4.71 1.15
N ALA A 137 -3.91 4.91 2.17
CA ALA A 137 -5.32 4.49 2.19
C ALA A 137 -5.54 3.02 1.77
N MET A 138 -4.58 2.13 2.08
CA MET A 138 -4.57 0.73 1.65
C MET A 138 -4.64 -0.21 2.85
N SER A 139 -5.47 -1.25 2.74
CA SER A 139 -5.56 -2.34 3.72
C SER A 139 -5.19 -3.65 3.05
N VAL A 140 -4.19 -4.34 3.58
CA VAL A 140 -3.76 -5.65 3.09
C VAL A 140 -4.07 -6.69 4.16
N VAL A 141 -4.78 -7.74 3.76
CA VAL A 141 -5.14 -8.86 4.63
C VAL A 141 -4.34 -10.07 4.21
N TYR A 142 -3.61 -10.64 5.16
CA TYR A 142 -2.81 -11.84 4.94
C TYR A 142 -3.44 -13.01 5.66
N VAL A 143 -3.85 -14.01 4.89
CA VAL A 143 -4.49 -15.24 5.37
C VAL A 143 -3.46 -16.36 5.21
N ALA A 144 -3.04 -16.95 6.32
CA ALA A 144 -2.19 -18.13 6.29
C ALA A 144 -3.07 -19.38 6.18
N ASP A 145 -2.69 -20.28 5.27
CA ASP A 145 -3.19 -21.65 5.22
C ASP A 145 -2.43 -22.54 6.21
N GLU A 146 -2.95 -23.73 6.51
CA GLU A 146 -2.48 -24.72 7.49
C GLU A 146 -0.98 -25.10 7.35
N ASN A 147 -0.38 -24.80 6.19
CA ASN A 147 1.04 -25.02 5.89
C ASN A 147 1.92 -23.75 6.03
N ALA A 148 1.44 -22.69 6.68
CA ALA A 148 2.15 -21.41 6.87
C ALA A 148 2.68 -20.77 5.57
N THR A 149 2.03 -21.08 4.44
CA THR A 149 2.41 -20.56 3.12
C THR A 149 1.58 -19.31 2.83
N TYR A 150 2.26 -18.20 2.60
CA TYR A 150 1.61 -16.91 2.35
C TYR A 150 1.27 -16.76 0.85
N SER A 151 -0.02 -16.60 0.53
CA SER A 151 -0.48 -16.34 -0.84
C SER A 151 -1.18 -14.97 -0.90
N PRO A 152 -0.75 -14.04 -1.77
CA PRO A 152 -1.45 -12.76 -1.93
C PRO A 152 -2.82 -12.97 -2.58
N VAL A 153 -3.88 -12.46 -1.94
CA VAL A 153 -5.27 -12.48 -2.44
C VAL A 153 -5.42 -11.41 -3.54
N SER A 154 -4.71 -11.60 -4.65
CA SER A 154 -4.84 -10.79 -5.86
C SER A 154 -4.44 -11.65 -7.04
N GLN A 155 -5.29 -12.61 -7.39
CA GLN A 155 -5.29 -13.19 -8.73
C GLN A 155 -6.66 -12.91 -9.32
N GLU A 156 -6.70 -11.94 -10.24
CA GLU A 156 -7.79 -11.81 -11.20
C GLU A 156 -7.92 -13.15 -11.95
N PRO A 157 -9.13 -13.71 -12.13
CA PRO A 157 -9.29 -14.91 -12.93
C PRO A 157 -9.06 -14.56 -14.41
N THR A 158 -7.88 -14.90 -14.91
CA THR A 158 -7.62 -15.02 -16.35
C THR A 158 -8.49 -16.14 -16.87
N ASN A 159 -9.59 -15.78 -17.54
CA ASN A 159 -10.40 -16.72 -18.31
C ASN A 159 -9.58 -17.15 -19.54
N GLU A 160 -9.01 -18.37 -19.52
CA GLU A 160 -8.53 -19.02 -20.73
C GLU A 160 -9.72 -19.72 -21.42
N PRO A 161 -9.90 -19.57 -22.75
CA PRO A 161 -10.98 -20.24 -23.47
C PRO A 161 -10.70 -21.74 -23.62
N GLU A 162 -11.69 -22.57 -23.28
CA GLU A 162 -11.72 -24.02 -23.52
C GLU A 162 -11.38 -24.35 -24.98
N ALA A 163 -10.37 -25.21 -25.17
CA ALA A 163 -10.14 -25.87 -26.44
C ALA A 163 -11.04 -27.10 -26.54
N ASP A 164 -12.02 -26.98 -27.44
CA ASP A 164 -12.96 -28.00 -27.91
C ASP A 164 -12.24 -29.34 -28.23
N LYS A 165 -12.82 -30.46 -27.79
CA LYS A 165 -12.41 -31.82 -28.17
C LYS A 165 -13.60 -32.62 -28.67
#